data_AF-A0A397GER8-F1
#
_entry.id   AF-A0A397GER8-F1
#
_cell.length_a   1.000
_cell.length_b   1.000
_cell.length_c   1.000
_cell.angle_alpha   90.00
_cell.angle_beta   90.00
_cell.angle_gamma   90.00
#
_symmetry.space_group_name_H-M   'P 1'
#
loop_
_entity.id
_entity.type
_entity.pdbx_description
1 polymer ?
#
loop_
_entity_poly.entity_id
_entity_poly.type
_entity_poly.pdbx_seq_one_letter_code
_entity_poly.pdbx_strand_id
1 'polypeptide(L)'
;MLSPVTFHLITNLLRHNTDEILGGYNPIGWNSNFSGQYSETNESFIFSLKNGNIKNSILSRVKVSSKAIYNYSGYGSDFGNYFYTHGNQSFCINYNEGYEKLIRKTTGKFSIDN
;
A
#
# COMPACT_ATOMS: atom_id res chain seq x y z
N MET A 1 8.47 24.67 -21.48
CA MET A 1 7.15 24.38 -20.89
C MET A 1 7.33 23.15 -20.01
N LEU A 2 7.29 23.33 -18.69
CA LEU A 2 7.31 22.22 -17.76
C LEU A 2 6.01 21.45 -17.97
N SER A 3 6.07 20.15 -18.26
CA SER A 3 4.86 19.34 -18.21
C SER A 3 4.32 19.43 -16.78
N PRO A 4 2.99 19.44 -16.58
CA PRO A 4 2.48 19.28 -15.24
C PRO A 4 3.05 17.96 -14.72
N VAL A 5 3.81 18.03 -13.62
CA VAL A 5 4.07 16.86 -12.78
C VAL A 5 2.70 16.45 -12.30
N THR A 6 2.03 15.56 -13.03
CA THR A 6 0.83 14.90 -12.55
C THR A 6 1.29 14.10 -11.35
N PHE A 7 1.13 14.66 -10.15
CA PHE A 7 1.11 13.90 -8.92
C PHE A 7 -0.04 12.91 -9.08
N HIS A 8 0.24 11.72 -9.62
CA HIS A 8 -0.62 10.56 -9.46
C HIS A 8 -0.50 10.15 -8.00
N LEU A 9 -1.11 10.96 -7.12
CA LEU A 9 -1.40 10.58 -5.76
C LEU A 9 -2.48 9.49 -5.86
N ILE A 10 -2.11 8.27 -6.24
CA ILE A 10 -2.98 7.11 -6.03
C ILE A 10 -2.84 6.75 -4.55
N THR A 11 -3.34 7.62 -3.67
CA THR A 11 -3.62 7.26 -2.29
C THR A 11 -4.89 6.43 -2.31
N ASN A 12 -4.77 5.11 -2.20
CA ASN A 12 -5.90 4.36 -1.66
C ASN A 12 -5.99 4.71 -0.19
N LEU A 13 -7.01 5.47 0.17
CA LEU A 13 -7.35 5.75 1.55
C LEU A 13 -8.31 4.66 2.00
N LEU A 14 -7.80 3.71 2.77
CA LEU A 14 -8.64 2.69 3.39
C LEU A 14 -8.94 3.13 4.80
N ARG A 15 -10.20 3.48 5.06
CA ARG A 15 -10.67 3.73 6.42
C ARG A 15 -10.99 2.39 7.06
N HIS A 16 -10.35 2.10 8.18
CA HIS A 16 -10.61 0.90 8.95
C HIS A 16 -10.83 1.28 10.41
N ASN A 17 -12.07 1.19 10.86
CA ASN A 17 -12.61 1.87 12.03
C ASN A 17 -12.46 3.41 11.90
N THR A 18 -13.06 4.16 12.82
CA THR A 18 -13.13 5.63 12.74
C THR A 18 -11.77 6.34 12.85
N ASP A 19 -10.74 5.64 13.31
CA ASP A 19 -9.51 6.25 13.82
C ASP A 19 -8.24 5.87 13.05
N GLU A 20 -8.32 5.02 12.02
CA GLU A 20 -7.14 4.57 11.25
C GLU A 20 -7.36 4.69 9.73
N ILE A 21 -6.38 5.31 9.07
CA ILE A 21 -6.28 5.37 7.61
C ILE A 21 -5.04 4.58 7.20
N LEU A 22 -5.22 3.56 6.38
CA LEU A 22 -4.13 2.82 5.75
C LEU A 22 -4.00 3.23 4.29
N GLY A 23 -2.76 3.27 3.79
CA GLY A 23 -2.51 3.62 2.40
C GLY A 23 -1.06 3.42 1.99
N GLY A 24 -0.77 3.79 0.74
CA GLY A 24 0.57 3.73 0.19
C GLY A 24 0.67 4.50 -1.11
N TYR A 25 1.90 4.70 -1.56
CA TYR A 25 2.27 5.39 -2.79
C TYR A 25 3.05 4.44 -3.68
N ASN A 26 2.59 4.28 -4.91
CA ASN A 26 3.30 3.53 -5.94
C ASN A 26 3.70 4.50 -7.08
N PRO A 27 5.00 4.77 -7.26
CA PRO A 27 5.51 5.71 -8.28
C PRO A 27 5.44 5.19 -9.72
N ILE A 28 5.38 3.86 -9.90
CA ILE A 28 5.47 3.21 -11.22
C ILE A 28 4.11 2.80 -11.77
N GLY A 29 3.04 2.96 -10.98
CA GLY A 29 1.68 2.58 -11.34
C GLY A 29 1.43 1.07 -11.27
N TRP A 30 0.19 0.68 -11.56
CA TRP A 30 -0.27 -0.71 -11.55
C TRP A 30 -0.35 -1.24 -12.97
N ASN A 31 0.31 -2.37 -13.25
CA ASN A 31 0.32 -2.94 -14.60
C ASN A 31 -0.09 -4.42 -14.58
N SER A 32 -1.31 -4.69 -15.02
CA SER A 32 -1.89 -6.03 -15.06
C SER A 32 -1.17 -6.98 -16.03
N ASN A 33 -0.40 -6.47 -16.99
CA ASN A 33 0.42 -7.31 -17.88
C ASN A 33 1.55 -8.01 -17.11
N PHE A 34 1.93 -7.52 -15.93
CA PHE A 34 2.92 -8.13 -15.05
C PHE A 34 2.30 -9.04 -13.97
N SER A 35 1.07 -9.53 -14.16
CA SER A 35 0.40 -10.39 -13.17
C SER A 35 1.29 -11.57 -12.74
N GLY A 36 1.45 -11.75 -11.42
CA GLY A 36 2.35 -12.72 -10.81
C GLY A 36 3.80 -12.26 -10.63
N GLN A 37 4.14 -11.01 -10.98
CA GLN A 37 5.51 -10.49 -10.96
C GLN A 37 5.65 -9.28 -10.05
N TYR A 38 6.86 -9.10 -9.53
CA TYR A 38 7.24 -7.89 -8.82
C TYR A 38 7.76 -6.81 -9.78
N SER A 39 7.44 -5.56 -9.47
CA SER A 39 8.07 -4.40 -10.08
C SER A 39 8.92 -3.67 -9.07
N GLU A 40 10.15 -3.37 -9.46
CA GLU A 40 11.14 -2.80 -8.56
C GLU A 40 10.97 -1.30 -8.40
N THR A 41 11.04 -0.81 -7.16
CA THR A 41 11.13 0.62 -6.87
C THR A 41 11.62 0.86 -5.45
N ASN A 42 12.40 1.93 -5.25
CA ASN A 42 12.78 2.42 -3.91
C ASN A 42 11.90 3.59 -3.44
N GLU A 43 11.11 4.16 -4.35
CA GLU A 43 10.33 5.39 -4.10
C GLU A 43 8.93 5.07 -3.55
N SER A 44 8.54 3.79 -3.49
CA SER A 44 7.30 3.36 -2.85
C SER A 44 7.36 3.51 -1.32
N PHE A 45 6.21 3.79 -0.71
CA PHE A 45 6.04 3.74 0.73
C PHE A 45 4.61 3.37 1.09
N ILE A 46 4.43 2.83 2.29
CA ILE A 46 3.13 2.53 2.88
C ILE A 46 3.01 3.23 4.24
N PHE A 47 1.78 3.46 4.68
CA PHE A 47 1.52 4.16 5.93
C PHE A 47 0.28 3.66 6.68
N SER A 48 0.30 3.88 7.99
CA SER A 48 -0.88 3.89 8.86
C SER A 48 -0.94 5.23 9.56
N LEU A 49 -2.02 5.99 9.35
CA LEU A 49 -2.27 7.26 10.03
C LEU A 49 -3.36 7.08 11.07
N LYS A 50 -3.08 7.49 12.31
CA LYS A 50 -4.06 7.42 13.41
C LYS A 50 -4.63 8.79 13.72
N ASN A 51 -5.95 8.90 13.61
CA ASN A 51 -6.68 10.11 13.97
C ASN A 51 -6.45 10.43 15.46
N GLY A 52 -6.19 11.70 15.78
CA GLY A 52 -5.94 12.14 17.17
C GLY A 52 -4.60 11.71 17.80
N ASN A 53 -3.81 10.84 17.17
CA ASN A 53 -2.49 10.44 17.70
C ASN A 53 -1.45 10.20 16.59
N ILE A 54 -0.95 11.30 16.01
CA ILE A 54 0.05 11.25 14.94
C ILE A 54 1.36 10.56 15.36
N LYS A 55 1.71 10.56 16.65
CA LYS A 55 2.90 9.87 17.18
C LYS A 55 2.83 8.35 17.01
N ASN A 56 1.62 7.80 16.93
CA ASN A 56 1.37 6.39 16.67
C ASN A 56 1.16 6.08 15.18
N SER A 57 1.33 7.08 14.30
CA SER A 57 1.30 6.88 12.86
C SER A 57 2.63 6.27 12.38
N ILE A 58 2.56 5.48 11.33
CA ILE A 58 3.69 4.72 10.78
C ILE A 58 3.86 5.14 9.33
N LEU A 59 5.09 5.53 8.98
CA LEU A 59 5.57 5.60 7.61
C LEU A 59 6.62 4.50 7.44
N SER A 60 6.43 3.66 6.42
CA SER A 60 7.28 2.53 6.12
C SER A 60 7.75 2.62 4.68
N ARG A 61 9.06 2.78 4.48
CA ARG A 61 9.66 2.82 3.14
C ARG A 61 10.02 1.42 2.66
N VAL A 62 10.29 1.29 1.38
CA VAL A 62 10.81 0.04 0.82
C VAL A 62 12.15 -0.30 1.47
N LYS A 63 12.27 -1.55 1.92
CA LYS A 63 13.51 -2.18 2.38
C LYS A 63 14.14 -3.05 1.29
N VAL A 64 13.32 -3.72 0.47
CA VAL A 64 13.75 -4.62 -0.60
C VAL A 64 13.09 -4.19 -1.90
N SER A 65 13.84 -3.50 -2.75
CA SER A 65 13.35 -2.91 -4.01
C SER A 65 12.64 -3.92 -4.90
N SER A 66 13.22 -5.11 -5.06
CA SER A 66 12.70 -6.20 -5.88
C SER A 66 11.42 -6.84 -5.35
N LYS A 67 10.96 -6.42 -4.16
CA LYS A 67 9.70 -6.84 -3.53
C LYS A 67 8.76 -5.66 -3.25
N ALA A 68 8.97 -4.50 -3.87
CA ALA A 68 8.25 -3.29 -3.53
C ALA A 68 6.77 -3.32 -3.97
N ILE A 69 6.52 -3.69 -5.23
CA ILE A 69 5.19 -3.70 -5.84
C ILE A 69 4.96 -5.09 -6.39
N TYR A 70 3.89 -5.75 -5.95
CA TYR A 70 3.47 -7.02 -6.55
C TYR A 70 2.33 -6.72 -7.50
N ASN A 71 2.39 -7.22 -8.73
CA ASN A 71 1.32 -7.05 -9.69
C ASN A 71 0.52 -8.34 -9.73
N TYR A 72 -0.77 -8.27 -9.43
CA TYR A 72 -1.68 -9.40 -9.56
C TYR A 72 -3.02 -8.91 -10.07
N SER A 73 -3.48 -9.49 -11.19
CA SER A 73 -4.70 -9.06 -11.86
C SER A 73 -5.97 -9.26 -11.03
N GLY A 74 -5.94 -10.11 -10.00
CA GLY A 74 -7.05 -10.29 -9.05
C GLY A 74 -7.06 -9.31 -7.87
N TYR A 75 -6.01 -8.50 -7.71
CA TYR A 75 -5.91 -7.49 -6.67
C TYR A 75 -6.03 -6.10 -7.27
N GLY A 76 -6.39 -5.12 -6.42
CA GLY A 76 -6.30 -3.72 -6.79
C GLY A 76 -4.85 -3.26 -6.68
N SER A 77 -4.55 -2.54 -5.60
CA SER A 77 -3.19 -2.18 -5.24
C SER A 77 -2.56 -3.24 -4.37
N ASP A 78 -1.29 -3.56 -4.62
CA ASP A 78 -0.52 -4.52 -3.84
C ASP A 78 0.93 -4.05 -3.61
N PHE A 79 1.20 -3.72 -2.35
CA PHE A 79 2.49 -3.32 -1.85
C PHE A 79 3.23 -4.54 -1.31
N GLY A 80 4.00 -5.18 -2.19
CA GLY A 80 4.96 -6.22 -1.84
C GLY A 80 4.36 -7.51 -1.28
N ASN A 81 3.14 -7.86 -1.71
CA ASN A 81 2.31 -8.94 -1.16
C ASN A 81 2.08 -8.81 0.36
N TYR A 82 2.38 -7.64 0.93
CA TYR A 82 2.22 -7.32 2.35
C TYR A 82 0.90 -6.60 2.60
N PHE A 83 0.61 -5.56 1.83
CA PHE A 83 -0.60 -4.76 1.97
C PHE A 83 -1.27 -4.62 0.63
N TYR A 84 -2.47 -5.19 0.48
CA TYR A 84 -3.18 -5.15 -0.79
C TYR A 84 -4.70 -5.04 -0.65
N THR A 85 -5.34 -4.44 -1.63
CA THR A 85 -6.80 -4.34 -1.72
C THR A 85 -7.36 -5.53 -2.49
N HIS A 86 -8.42 -6.14 -1.98
CA HIS A 86 -9.12 -7.25 -2.62
C HIS A 86 -10.58 -6.86 -2.84
N GLY A 87 -10.94 -6.65 -4.11
CA GLY A 87 -12.22 -6.04 -4.48
C GLY A 87 -12.33 -4.60 -3.93
N ASN A 88 -13.57 -4.11 -3.81
CA ASN A 88 -13.83 -2.72 -3.45
C ASN A 88 -14.03 -2.46 -1.96
N GLN A 89 -14.14 -3.52 -1.14
CA GLN A 89 -14.60 -3.43 0.25
C GLN A 89 -13.69 -4.16 1.23
N SER A 90 -12.52 -4.63 0.80
CA SER A 90 -11.58 -5.29 1.70
C SER A 90 -10.13 -5.07 1.34
N PHE A 91 -9.28 -5.21 2.35
CA PHE A 91 -7.83 -5.27 2.20
C PHE A 91 -7.25 -6.39 3.03
N CYS A 92 -6.02 -6.77 2.71
CA CYS A 92 -5.29 -7.79 3.42
C CYS A 92 -3.97 -7.23 3.96
N ILE A 93 -3.58 -7.74 5.12
CA ILE A 93 -2.25 -7.58 5.69
C ILE A 93 -1.63 -8.98 5.78
N ASN A 94 -0.46 -9.16 5.18
CA ASN A 94 0.29 -10.42 5.18
C ASN A 94 1.63 -10.26 5.92
N TYR A 95 2.58 -11.17 5.73
CA TYR A 95 3.95 -11.01 6.19
C TYR A 95 4.68 -9.93 5.38
N ASN A 96 5.36 -9.03 6.08
CA ASN A 96 6.14 -7.97 5.45
C ASN A 96 7.55 -8.46 5.11
N GLU A 97 7.85 -8.57 3.81
CA GLU A 97 9.20 -8.86 3.31
C GLU A 97 9.81 -7.69 2.53
N GLY A 98 8.99 -6.71 2.14
CA GLY A 98 9.37 -5.64 1.21
C GLY A 98 9.64 -4.28 1.87
N TYR A 99 9.06 -4.01 3.04
CA TYR A 99 9.06 -2.69 3.68
C TYR A 99 9.77 -2.70 5.04
N GLU A 100 10.22 -1.54 5.51
CA GLU A 100 11.00 -1.40 6.74
C GLU A 100 10.21 -1.72 8.02
N LYS A 101 8.94 -1.32 8.05
CA LYS A 101 8.06 -1.36 9.23
C LYS A 101 6.72 -1.98 8.88
N LEU A 102 6.16 -2.69 9.85
CA LEU A 102 4.77 -3.13 9.80
C LEU A 102 3.84 -1.91 9.98
N ILE A 103 2.88 -1.72 9.08
CA ILE A 103 1.78 -0.76 9.27
C ILE A 103 0.68 -1.34 10.17
N ARG A 104 0.67 -2.68 10.34
CA ARG A 104 -0.22 -3.42 11.23
C ARG A 104 0.46 -4.64 11.82
N LYS A 105 0.20 -4.91 13.10
CA LYS A 105 0.75 -6.09 13.81
C LYS A 105 0.02 -7.39 13.46
N THR A 106 -1.26 -7.30 13.13
CA THR A 106 -2.11 -8.45 12.81
C THR A 106 -2.16 -8.68 11.31
N THR A 107 -1.95 -9.92 10.90
CA THR A 107 -2.20 -10.39 9.53
C THR A 107 -3.66 -10.79 9.38
N GLY A 108 -4.21 -10.69 8.18
CA GLY A 108 -5.57 -11.13 7.88
C GLY A 108 -6.24 -10.29 6.80
N LYS A 109 -7.48 -10.68 6.48
CA LYS A 109 -8.40 -9.93 5.63
C LYS A 109 -9.28 -9.05 6.50
N PHE A 110 -9.44 -7.78 6.12
CA PHE A 110 -10.21 -6.79 6.83
C PHE A 110 -11.20 -6.12 5.90
N SER A 111 -12.39 -5.84 6.41
CA SER A 111 -13.37 -5.01 5.70
C SER A 111 -12.99 -3.54 5.80
N ILE A 112 -13.33 -2.78 4.76
CA ILE A 112 -13.27 -1.32 4.72
C ILE A 112 -14.62 -0.80 5.20
N ASP A 113 -14.61 0.16 6.12
CA ASP A 113 -15.84 0.81 6.56
C ASP A 113 -16.22 1.90 5.54
N ASN A 114 -17.48 1.88 5.10
CA ASN A 114 -18.06 2.98 4.34
C ASN A 114 -18.23 4.23 5.20
#